data_AF-A0AAQ4FFK2-F1
#
_entry.id   AF-A0AAQ4FFK2-F1
#
_cell.length_a   1.000
_cell.length_b   1.000
_cell.length_c   1.000
_cell.angle_alpha   90.00
_cell.angle_beta   90.00
_cell.angle_gamma   90.00
#
_symmetry.space_group_name_H-M   'P 1'
#
loop_
_entity.id
_entity.type
_entity.pdbx_description
1 polymer ?
#
loop_
_entity_poly.entity_id
_entity_poly.type
_entity_poly.pdbx_seq_one_letter_code
_entity_poly.pdbx_strand_id
1 'polypeptide(L)'
;MPIRIKGLYFINCPPLTESLYNLVKSFLSKKLQERLHFIGSDLSQLCGVIPSELLPEDIGGTPEEFDLQRQENVLLGKASYFEKMLQCIYTEI
;
A
#
# COMPACT_ATOMS: atom_id res chain seq x y z
N MET A 1 2.45 -13.93 -9.45
CA MET A 1 2.09 -14.32 -8.06
C MET A 1 0.90 -13.48 -7.62
N PRO A 2 -0.21 -14.05 -7.11
CA PRO A 2 -1.36 -13.25 -6.74
C PRO A 2 -1.08 -12.48 -5.45
N ILE A 3 -0.78 -11.19 -5.57
CA ILE A 3 -0.65 -10.28 -4.43
C ILE A 3 -2.03 -10.09 -3.82
N ARG A 4 -2.17 -10.37 -2.52
CA ARG A 4 -3.42 -10.18 -1.78
C ARG A 4 -3.33 -8.91 -0.94
N ILE A 5 -3.96 -7.85 -1.43
CA ILE A 5 -4.07 -6.56 -0.73
C ILE A 5 -4.83 -6.77 0.58
N LYS A 6 -4.23 -6.56 1.75
CA LYS A 6 -4.93 -6.74 3.05
C LYS A 6 -5.82 -5.55 3.42
N GLY A 7 -5.37 -4.34 3.13
CA GLY A 7 -6.07 -3.09 3.40
C GLY A 7 -5.38 -1.96 2.65
N LEU A 8 -6.13 -0.93 2.29
CA LEU A 8 -5.64 0.28 1.67
C LEU A 8 -6.18 1.47 2.47
N TYR A 9 -5.27 2.20 3.12
CA TYR A 9 -5.58 3.29 4.03
C TYR A 9 -5.23 4.61 3.35
N PHE A 10 -6.23 5.45 3.14
CA PHE A 10 -6.05 6.80 2.62
C PHE A 10 -6.08 7.77 3.79
N ILE A 11 -4.99 8.50 4.01
CA ILE A 11 -4.84 9.54 5.05
C ILE A 11 -4.84 10.93 4.42
N ASN A 12 -5.17 11.96 5.21
CA ASN A 12 -5.15 13.36 4.77
C ASN A 12 -5.93 13.60 3.46
N CYS A 13 -7.12 13.02 3.35
CA CYS A 13 -7.93 13.12 2.14
C CYS A 13 -8.65 14.46 2.05
N PRO A 14 -8.43 15.27 0.99
CA PRO A 14 -9.26 16.43 0.73
C PRO A 14 -10.71 16.00 0.36
N PRO A 15 -11.69 16.92 0.40
CA PRO A 15 -13.08 16.63 0.04
C PRO A 15 -13.27 16.02 -1.36
N LEU A 16 -12.32 16.26 -2.27
CA LEU A 16 -12.29 15.67 -3.60
C LEU A 16 -12.18 14.13 -3.58
N THR A 17 -11.54 13.55 -2.56
CA THR A 17 -11.29 12.10 -2.49
C THR A 17 -12.57 11.30 -2.39
N GLU A 18 -13.59 11.81 -1.70
CA GLU A 18 -14.90 11.15 -1.61
C GLU A 18 -15.62 11.12 -2.96
N SER A 19 -15.47 12.19 -3.75
CA SER A 19 -16.00 12.26 -5.12
C SER A 19 -15.28 11.29 -6.05
N LEU A 20 -13.94 11.22 -5.96
CA LEU A 20 -13.15 10.27 -6.72
C LEU A 20 -13.48 8.83 -6.33
N TYR A 21 -13.61 8.53 -5.03
CA TYR A 21 -14.02 7.22 -4.55
C TYR A 21 -15.39 6.84 -5.11
N ASN A 22 -16.35 7.74 -5.12
CA ASN A 22 -17.67 7.49 -5.69
C ASN A 22 -17.64 7.21 -7.20
N LEU A 23 -16.66 7.76 -7.92
CA LEU A 23 -16.43 7.47 -9.34
C LEU A 23 -15.81 6.08 -9.55
N VAL A 24 -14.80 5.71 -8.74
CA VAL A 24 -14.06 4.45 -8.92
C VAL A 24 -14.69 3.26 -8.19
N LYS A 25 -15.58 3.47 -7.21
CA LYS A 25 -16.19 2.39 -6.41
C LYS A 25 -16.93 1.37 -7.26
N SER A 26 -17.57 1.81 -8.34
CA SER A 26 -18.30 0.93 -9.26
C SER A 26 -17.39 -0.05 -10.01
N PHE A 27 -16.11 0.29 -10.17
CA PHE A 27 -15.08 -0.58 -10.78
C PHE A 27 -14.41 -1.50 -9.76
N LEU A 28 -14.54 -1.20 -8.46
CA LEU A 28 -13.94 -1.98 -7.39
C LEU A 28 -14.87 -3.12 -6.98
N SER A 29 -14.33 -4.33 -6.87
CA SER A 29 -15.08 -5.47 -6.30
C SER A 29 -15.49 -5.19 -4.85
N LYS A 30 -16.59 -5.79 -4.36
CA LYS A 30 -17.02 -5.66 -2.95
C LYS A 30 -15.90 -5.96 -1.96
N LYS A 31 -15.07 -6.97 -2.26
CA LYS A 31 -13.90 -7.35 -1.44
C LYS A 31 -12.82 -6.28 -1.38
N LEU A 32 -12.66 -5.46 -2.42
CA LEU A 32 -11.74 -4.33 -2.40
C LEU A 32 -12.35 -3.12 -1.69
N GLN A 33 -13.65 -2.87 -1.89
CA GLN A 33 -14.38 -1.83 -1.16
C GLN A 33 -14.32 -2.04 0.37
N GLU A 34 -14.48 -3.27 0.84
CA GLU A 34 -14.35 -3.61 2.28
C GLU A 34 -12.94 -3.40 2.85
N ARG A 35 -11.92 -3.35 1.99
CA ARG A 35 -10.51 -3.17 2.37
C ARG A 35 -10.04 -1.73 2.20
N LEU A 36 -10.90 -0.85 1.67
CA LEU A 36 -10.62 0.56 1.48
C LEU A 36 -11.06 1.32 2.73
N HIS A 37 -10.10 1.96 3.38
CA HIS A 37 -10.32 2.72 4.60
C HIS A 37 -9.90 4.17 4.37
N PHE A 38 -10.86 5.09 4.48
CA PHE A 38 -10.60 6.52 4.43
C PHE A 38 -10.44 7.03 5.85
N ILE A 39 -9.19 7.25 6.23
CA ILE A 39 -8.81 7.83 7.51
C ILE A 39 -8.70 9.34 7.26
N GLY A 40 -9.54 10.12 7.93
CA GLY A 40 -9.54 11.57 7.79
C GLY A 40 -8.32 12.21 8.45
N SER A 41 -8.58 13.16 9.34
CA SER A 41 -7.55 13.78 10.19
C SER A 41 -7.21 12.96 11.43
N ASP A 42 -8.03 11.96 11.80
CA ASP A 42 -7.81 11.14 12.99
C ASP A 42 -6.96 9.91 12.68
N LEU A 43 -5.67 10.02 12.94
CA LEU A 43 -4.67 8.97 12.71
C LEU A 43 -4.72 7.85 13.77
N SER A 44 -5.52 8.00 14.83
CA SER A 44 -5.64 7.01 15.91
C SER A 44 -6.10 5.65 15.38
N GLN A 45 -6.95 5.65 14.35
CA GLN A 45 -7.42 4.43 13.69
C GLN A 45 -6.31 3.71 12.90
N LEU A 46 -5.31 4.45 12.38
CA LEU A 46 -4.19 3.87 11.65
C LEU A 46 -3.19 3.23 12.61
N CYS A 47 -2.85 3.94 13.69
CA CYS A 47 -1.91 3.45 14.71
C CYS A 47 -2.41 2.19 15.45
N GLY A 48 -3.73 1.97 15.50
CA GLY A 48 -4.31 0.74 16.06
C GLY A 48 -4.16 -0.49 15.13
N VAL A 49 -3.93 -0.29 13.84
CA VAL A 49 -3.86 -1.37 12.84
C VAL A 49 -2.42 -1.63 12.38
N ILE A 50 -1.62 -0.58 12.26
CA ILE A 50 -0.23 -0.65 11.82
C ILE A 50 0.67 -0.24 12.99
N PRO A 51 1.70 -1.05 13.34
CA PRO A 51 2.67 -0.70 14.36
C PRO A 51 3.31 0.67 14.08
N SER A 52 3.48 1.48 15.12
CA SER A 52 4.11 2.82 15.02
C SER A 52 5.52 2.78 14.44
N GLU A 53 6.26 1.69 14.61
CA GLU A 53 7.60 1.47 14.04
C GLU A 53 7.62 1.40 12.51
N LEU A 54 6.48 1.17 11.88
CA LEU A 54 6.35 1.09 10.42
C LEU A 54 5.74 2.36 9.82
N LEU A 55 5.26 3.28 10.67
CA LEU A 55 4.64 4.51 10.25
C LEU A 55 5.71 5.63 10.18
N PRO A 56 5.60 6.55 9.21
CA PRO A 56 6.41 7.77 9.18
C PRO A 56 6.23 8.63 10.44
N GLU A 57 7.26 9.38 10.80
CA GLU A 57 7.23 10.33 11.91
C GLU A 57 6.09 11.36 11.78
N ASP A 58 5.82 11.82 10.55
CA ASP A 58 4.79 12.82 10.23
C ASP A 58 3.36 12.43 10.66
N ILE A 59 3.10 11.13 10.86
CA ILE A 59 1.79 10.61 11.26
C ILE A 59 1.81 9.93 12.63
N GLY A 60 2.79 10.25 13.48
CA GLY A 60 2.90 9.72 14.83
C GLY A 60 3.57 8.35 14.91
N GLY A 61 4.31 7.97 13.87
CA GLY A 61 5.20 6.81 13.90
C GLY A 61 6.56 7.10 14.54
N THR A 62 7.30 6.04 14.82
CA THR A 62 8.70 6.07 15.26
C THR A 62 9.49 5.11 14.38
N PRO A 63 9.62 5.40 13.08
CA PRO A 63 10.25 4.49 12.15
C PRO A 63 11.74 4.35 12.46
N GLU A 64 12.28 3.16 12.24
CA GLU A 64 13.73 3.02 12.11
C GLU A 64 14.22 3.88 10.92
N GLU A 65 15.45 4.37 11.00
CA GLU A 65 16.06 5.17 9.95
C GLU A 65 15.94 4.46 8.60
N PHE A 66 15.29 5.12 7.64
CA PHE A 66 15.00 4.53 6.34
C PHE A 66 16.28 4.45 5.49
N ASP A 67 16.97 3.31 5.57
CA ASP A 67 18.15 3.03 4.76
C ASP A 67 17.76 2.68 3.32
N LEU A 68 17.77 3.70 2.46
CA LEU A 68 17.55 3.59 1.02
C LEU A 68 18.49 2.57 0.36
N GLN A 69 19.78 2.57 0.72
CA GLN A 69 20.79 1.72 0.10
C GLN A 69 20.53 0.25 0.43
N ARG A 70 20.16 -0.05 1.67
CA ARG A 70 19.76 -1.41 2.07
C ARG A 70 18.52 -1.88 1.34
N GLN A 71 17.49 -1.03 1.22
CA GLN A 71 16.26 -1.38 0.48
C GLN A 71 16.56 -1.66 -0.99
N GLU A 72 17.37 -0.81 -1.63
CA GLU A 72 17.80 -0.97 -3.02
C GLU A 72 18.57 -2.29 -3.21
N ASN A 73 19.54 -2.59 -2.36
CA ASN A 73 20.29 -3.85 -2.42
C ASN A 73 19.41 -5.09 -2.26
N VAL A 74 18.39 -5.05 -1.40
CA VAL A 74 17.43 -6.15 -1.24
C VAL A 74 16.55 -6.31 -2.49
N LEU A 75 16.13 -5.21 -3.10
CA LEU A 75 15.33 -5.23 -4.33
C LEU A 75 16.15 -5.74 -5.51
N LEU A 76 17.38 -5.24 -5.69
CA LEU A 76 18.31 -5.66 -6.73
C LEU A 76 18.73 -7.13 -6.56
N GLY A 77 18.94 -7.59 -5.33
CA GLY A 77 19.19 -9.01 -5.04
C GLY A 77 18.06 -9.96 -5.46
N LYS A 78 16.84 -9.43 -5.63
CA LYS A 78 15.67 -10.17 -6.13
C LYS A 78 15.43 -9.99 -7.63
N ALA A 79 16.32 -9.32 -8.37
CA ALA A 79 16.15 -9.09 -9.81
C ALA A 79 15.89 -10.39 -10.60
N SER A 80 16.61 -11.47 -10.29
CA SER A 80 16.41 -12.79 -10.93
C SER A 80 15.03 -13.41 -10.69
N TYR A 81 14.36 -13.08 -9.58
CA TYR A 81 12.98 -13.46 -9.32
C TYR A 81 12.01 -12.69 -10.23
N PHE A 82 12.24 -11.38 -10.40
CA PHE A 82 11.42 -10.56 -11.28
C PHE A 82 11.58 -10.96 -12.75
N GLU A 83 12.80 -11.29 -13.19
CA GLU A 83 13.03 -11.79 -14.55
C GLU A 83 12.29 -13.11 -14.83
N LYS A 84 12.35 -14.07 -13.90
CA LYS A 84 11.57 -15.32 -14.01
C LYS A 84 10.06 -15.06 -14.03
N MET A 85 9.60 -14.09 -13.26
CA MET A 85 8.19 -13.70 -13.22
C MET A 85 7.72 -13.08 -14.53
N LEU A 86 8.54 -12.22 -15.14
CA LEU A 86 8.26 -11.66 -16.47
C LEU A 86 8.22 -12.76 -17.52
N GLN A 87 9.19 -13.69 -17.51
CA GLN A 87 9.19 -14.82 -18.44
C GLN A 87 7.88 -15.61 -18.37
N CYS A 88 7.43 -16.02 -17.18
CA CYS A 88 6.16 -16.74 -17.03
C CYS A 88 4.92 -15.97 -17.52
N ILE A 89 4.92 -14.63 -17.49
CA ILE A 89 3.80 -13.82 -17.99
C ILE A 89 3.82 -13.72 -19.52
N TYR A 90 5.00 -13.71 -20.16
CA TYR A 90 5.15 -13.56 -21.60
C TYR A 90 5.15 -14.88 -22.39
N THR A 91 5.46 -16.03 -21.78
CA THR A 91 5.36 -17.34 -22.45
C THR A 91 3.97 -17.98 -22.42
N GLU A 92 3.00 -17.40 -21.70
CA GLU A 92 1.60 -17.86 -21.68
C GLU A 92 0.67 -17.05 -22.62
N ILE A 93 1.22 -16.26 -23.54
CA ILE A 93 0.49 -15.56 -24.63
C ILE A 93 0.80 -16.21 -25.96
#